data_AF-A0AAV7QCG8-F1
#
_entry.id   AF-A0AAV7QCG8-F1
#
_cell.length_a   1.000
_cell.length_b   1.000
_cell.length_c   1.000
_cell.angle_alpha   90.00
_cell.angle_beta   90.00
_cell.angle_gamma   90.00
#
_symmetry.space_group_name_H-M   'P 1'
#
loop_
_entity.id
_entity.type
_entity.pdbx_description
1 polymer ?
#
loop_
_entity_poly.entity_id
_entity_poly.type
_entity_poly.pdbx_seq_one_letter_code
_entity_poly.pdbx_strand_id
1 'polypeptide(L)'
;MMGCRDPKQRQLSFVAACGTRRQSSTPGAMGPPTDTDEVRPSSSAAAIMVELRAGIQAIDAHHGALSDRFDYLSERLDSHATRIKGADHRISKLDDGNAGTLKRLERMERILKTIAANNEDLEAQSCSNDLCITGLAETTNTGSMDLFVEKLITELFGKLVKDRDGDTAL
;
A
#
# COMPACT_ATOMS: atom_id res chain seq x y z
N MET A 1 -19.78 21.59 0.97
CA MET A 1 -21.08 21.55 1.68
C MET A 1 -20.84 21.02 3.09
N MET A 2 -20.56 21.93 4.02
CA MET A 2 -20.37 21.64 5.44
C MET A 2 -21.64 22.06 6.18
N GLY A 3 -22.21 21.13 6.96
CA GLY A 3 -23.35 21.40 7.84
C GLY A 3 -22.96 21.13 9.29
N CYS A 4 -22.39 22.12 9.95
CA CYS A 4 -22.28 22.17 11.40
C CYS A 4 -23.49 22.96 11.94
N ARG A 5 -24.31 22.34 12.80
CA ARG A 5 -25.33 23.05 13.59
C ARG A 5 -24.81 23.19 15.02
N ASP A 6 -24.55 24.43 15.41
CA ASP A 6 -24.33 24.90 16.78
C ASP A 6 -25.66 24.94 17.57
N PRO A 7 -25.68 24.48 18.85
CA PRO A 7 -26.79 24.73 19.77
C PRO A 7 -26.44 25.90 20.70
N LYS A 8 -26.80 27.13 20.31
CA LYS A 8 -26.87 28.27 21.22
C LYS A 8 -28.20 28.99 21.06
N GLN A 9 -29.23 28.53 21.77
CA GLN A 9 -30.37 29.37 22.12
C GLN A 9 -30.29 29.75 23.60
N ARG A 10 -29.73 30.94 23.82
CA ARG A 10 -29.92 31.74 25.03
C ARG A 10 -31.26 32.45 24.92
N GLN A 11 -32.18 32.24 25.86
CA GLN A 11 -33.16 33.25 26.25
C GLN A 11 -33.56 33.04 27.71
N LEU A 12 -33.06 33.90 28.60
CA LEU A 12 -33.71 34.24 29.85
C LEU A 12 -33.56 35.75 30.03
N SER A 13 -34.68 36.45 29.92
CA SER A 13 -34.82 37.89 30.06
C SER A 13 -34.76 38.28 31.54
N PHE A 14 -33.84 39.18 31.86
CA PHE A 14 -33.72 39.84 33.15
C PHE A 14 -34.56 41.12 33.09
N VAL A 15 -35.64 41.20 33.86
CA VAL A 15 -36.38 42.45 34.08
C VAL A 15 -36.00 42.97 35.46
N ALA A 16 -35.15 43.99 35.48
CA ALA A 16 -34.84 44.79 36.65
C ALA A 16 -35.66 46.09 36.60
N ALA A 17 -36.46 46.35 37.63
CA ALA A 17 -37.06 47.66 37.87
C ALA A 17 -36.89 48.03 39.35
N CYS A 18 -35.94 48.94 39.60
CA CYS A 18 -35.78 49.70 40.83
C CYS A 18 -36.96 50.66 41.05
N GLY A 19 -37.31 50.95 42.31
CA GLY A 19 -37.81 52.29 42.65
C GLY A 19 -38.76 52.45 43.85
N THR A 20 -38.15 52.76 45.01
CA THR A 20 -38.59 53.77 46.03
C THR A 20 -39.88 53.61 46.87
N ARG A 21 -39.65 53.27 48.15
CA ARG A 21 -39.91 54.04 49.39
C ARG A 21 -41.23 54.85 49.52
N ARG A 22 -42.02 54.50 50.57
CA ARG A 22 -42.65 55.46 51.50
C ARG A 22 -42.77 54.87 52.91
N GLN A 23 -42.40 55.67 53.91
CA GLN A 23 -42.59 55.45 55.34
C GLN A 23 -44.01 55.85 55.76
N SER A 24 -44.58 55.21 56.78
CA SER A 24 -45.17 55.90 57.94
C SER A 24 -45.65 54.96 59.05
N SER A 25 -45.11 55.19 60.26
CA SER A 25 -45.72 55.11 61.60
C SER A 25 -46.13 53.76 62.26
N THR A 26 -45.38 53.48 63.34
CA THR A 26 -45.58 52.67 64.57
C THR A 26 -46.89 52.98 65.35
N PRO A 27 -47.33 52.24 66.42
CA PRO A 27 -46.48 51.55 67.43
C PRO A 27 -46.98 50.26 68.11
N GLY A 28 -46.06 49.57 68.80
CA GLY A 28 -46.34 48.92 70.10
C GLY A 28 -46.09 47.42 70.19
N ALA A 29 -44.97 47.02 70.82
CA ALA A 29 -44.90 46.04 71.91
C ALA A 29 -43.43 45.73 72.23
N MET A 30 -43.01 45.99 73.47
CA MET A 30 -41.73 45.57 74.04
C MET A 30 -41.67 44.06 74.19
N GLY A 31 -40.64 43.43 73.62
CA GLY A 31 -40.17 42.09 73.94
C GLY A 31 -38.63 42.10 73.97
N PRO A 32 -37.97 41.30 74.82
CA PRO A 32 -36.54 41.41 75.08
C PRO A 32 -35.72 40.97 73.85
N PRO A 33 -34.60 41.64 73.52
CA PRO A 33 -33.71 41.19 72.47
C PRO A 33 -32.92 39.99 72.98
N THR A 34 -33.22 38.80 72.47
CA THR A 34 -32.27 37.69 72.47
C THR A 34 -31.29 37.95 71.34
N ASP A 35 -30.15 38.54 71.67
CA ASP A 35 -28.96 38.57 70.82
C ASP A 35 -28.44 37.13 70.66
N THR A 36 -28.99 36.42 69.70
CA THR A 36 -28.26 35.38 68.99
C THR A 36 -27.93 35.98 67.63
N ASP A 37 -26.76 36.61 67.53
CA ASP A 37 -26.07 36.84 66.26
C ASP A 37 -25.78 35.48 65.63
N GLU A 38 -26.80 34.90 65.03
CA GLU A 38 -26.64 33.85 64.04
C GLU A 38 -25.94 34.53 62.87
N VAL A 39 -24.63 34.31 62.74
CA VAL A 39 -23.84 34.68 61.57
C VAL A 39 -24.43 33.92 60.38
N ARG A 40 -25.50 34.47 59.81
CA ARG A 40 -26.10 34.00 58.57
C ARG A 40 -25.03 34.24 57.51
N PRO A 41 -24.39 33.20 56.95
CA PRO A 41 -23.42 33.41 55.89
C PRO A 41 -24.13 34.19 54.79
N SER A 42 -23.55 35.35 54.44
CA SER A 42 -24.02 36.24 53.39
C SER A 42 -24.51 35.38 52.21
N SER A 43 -25.78 35.55 51.81
CA SER A 43 -26.44 34.72 50.78
C SER A 43 -25.65 34.61 49.47
N SER A 44 -24.74 35.56 49.22
CA SER A 44 -23.78 35.55 48.13
C SER A 44 -22.70 34.46 48.24
N ALA A 45 -22.14 34.22 49.43
CA ALA A 45 -21.11 33.20 49.62
C ALA A 45 -21.67 31.77 49.42
N ALA A 46 -22.90 31.53 49.89
CA ALA A 46 -23.59 30.27 49.66
C ALA A 46 -23.88 30.03 48.17
N ALA A 47 -24.29 31.06 47.42
CA ALA A 47 -24.51 30.97 45.98
C ALA A 47 -23.22 30.63 45.21
N ILE A 48 -22.11 31.29 45.55
CA ILE A 48 -20.79 31.03 44.94
C ILE A 48 -20.33 29.59 45.21
N MET A 49 -20.54 29.07 46.42
CA MET A 49 -20.18 27.68 46.76
C MET A 49 -21.00 26.65 45.98
N VAL A 50 -22.27 26.93 45.70
CA VAL A 50 -23.12 26.07 44.85
C VAL A 50 -22.64 26.07 43.41
N GLU A 51 -22.30 27.23 42.86
CA GLU A 51 -21.78 27.37 41.49
C GLU A 51 -20.40 26.70 41.34
N LEU A 52 -19.50 26.89 42.32
CA LEU A 52 -18.20 26.22 42.34
C LEU A 52 -18.35 24.70 42.41
N ARG A 53 -19.28 24.19 43.22
CA ARG A 53 -19.56 22.75 43.30
C ARG A 53 -20.07 22.19 41.97
N ALA A 54 -20.96 22.91 41.31
CA ALA A 54 -21.44 22.54 39.98
C ALA A 54 -20.32 22.56 38.93
N GLY A 55 -19.44 23.57 39.00
CA GLY A 55 -18.26 23.68 38.14
C GLY A 55 -17.28 22.52 38.32
N ILE A 56 -16.99 22.13 39.57
CA ILE A 56 -16.13 20.98 39.88
C ILE A 56 -16.74 19.69 39.33
N GLN A 57 -18.04 19.46 39.55
CA GLN A 57 -18.73 18.27 39.01
C GLN A 57 -18.71 18.21 37.48
N ALA A 58 -18.85 19.37 36.82
CA ALA A 58 -18.74 19.44 35.36
C ALA A 58 -17.31 19.13 34.89
N ILE A 59 -16.29 19.64 35.58
CA ILE A 59 -14.88 19.34 35.28
C ILE A 59 -14.60 17.85 35.47
N ASP A 60 -15.05 17.23 36.56
CA ASP A 60 -14.86 15.81 36.82
C ASP A 60 -15.52 14.94 35.74
N ALA A 61 -16.74 15.30 35.32
CA ALA A 61 -17.43 14.61 34.23
C ALA A 61 -16.70 14.74 32.88
N HIS A 62 -16.19 15.95 32.57
CA HIS A 62 -15.39 16.16 31.38
C HIS A 62 -14.06 15.41 31.42
N HIS A 63 -13.41 15.37 32.57
CA HIS A 63 -12.17 14.63 32.78
C HIS A 63 -12.38 13.13 32.59
N GLY A 64 -13.44 12.55 33.16
CA GLY A 64 -13.81 11.15 32.94
C GLY A 64 -14.05 10.86 31.46
N ALA A 65 -14.86 11.69 30.78
CA ALA A 65 -15.13 11.52 29.34
C ALA A 65 -13.87 11.66 28.45
N LEU A 66 -12.89 12.46 28.86
CA LEU A 66 -11.60 12.54 28.17
C LEU A 66 -10.75 11.30 28.45
N SER A 67 -10.71 10.81 29.68
CA SER A 67 -9.99 9.59 30.05
C SER A 67 -10.49 8.40 29.21
N ASP A 68 -11.80 8.19 29.15
CA ASP A 68 -12.40 7.10 28.36
C ASP A 68 -12.03 7.20 26.87
N ARG A 69 -11.96 8.43 26.33
CA ARG A 69 -11.53 8.67 24.94
C ARG A 69 -10.04 8.36 24.75
N PHE A 70 -9.20 8.69 25.72
CA PHE A 70 -7.77 8.38 25.66
C PHE A 70 -7.52 6.87 25.72
N ASP A 71 -8.25 6.15 26.56
CA ASP A 71 -8.16 4.69 26.65
C ASP A 71 -8.59 4.04 25.34
N TYR A 72 -9.74 4.45 24.79
CA TYR A 72 -10.21 3.99 23.48
C TYR A 72 -9.20 4.27 22.34
N LEU A 73 -8.60 5.46 22.33
CA LEU A 73 -7.59 5.81 21.31
C LEU A 73 -6.31 5.00 21.47
N SER A 74 -5.87 4.73 22.70
CA SER A 74 -4.69 3.91 22.98
C SER A 74 -4.88 2.48 22.50
N GLU A 75 -6.00 1.84 22.84
CA GLU A 75 -6.33 0.49 22.36
C GLU A 75 -6.34 0.40 20.83
N ARG A 76 -6.90 1.42 20.18
CA ARG A 76 -6.96 1.49 18.72
C ARG A 76 -5.58 1.70 18.10
N LEU A 77 -4.71 2.47 18.75
CA LEU A 77 -3.32 2.67 18.33
C LEU A 77 -2.52 1.36 18.44
N ASP A 78 -2.68 0.60 19.53
CA ASP A 78 -2.04 -0.71 19.71
C ASP A 78 -2.53 -1.74 18.68
N SER A 79 -3.83 -1.73 18.38
CA SER A 79 -4.40 -2.55 17.29
C SER A 79 -3.78 -2.20 15.93
N HIS A 80 -3.64 -0.91 15.63
CA HIS A 80 -2.99 -0.45 14.40
C HIS A 80 -1.50 -0.83 14.36
N ALA A 81 -0.77 -0.67 15.46
CA ALA A 81 0.64 -1.08 15.55
C ALA A 81 0.81 -2.57 15.28
N THR A 82 -0.07 -3.42 15.83
CA THR A 82 -0.08 -4.86 15.58
C THR A 82 -0.34 -5.19 14.11
N ARG A 83 -1.32 -4.51 13.49
CA ARG A 83 -1.63 -4.67 12.06
C ARG A 83 -0.48 -4.23 11.16
N ILE A 84 0.21 -3.15 11.50
CA ILE A 84 1.38 -2.65 10.76
C ILE A 84 2.51 -3.68 10.83
N LYS A 85 2.83 -4.20 12.01
CA LYS A 85 3.83 -5.28 12.16
C LYS A 85 3.46 -6.53 11.33
N GLY A 86 2.19 -6.90 11.32
CA GLY A 86 1.69 -8.00 10.50
C GLY A 86 1.81 -7.74 8.99
N ALA A 87 1.59 -6.49 8.55
CA ALA A 87 1.77 -6.09 7.16
C ALA A 87 3.26 -6.12 6.76
N ASP A 88 4.14 -5.63 7.62
CA ASP A 88 5.59 -5.61 7.42
C ASP A 88 6.14 -7.03 7.22
N HIS A 89 5.73 -7.98 8.07
CA HIS A 89 6.10 -9.39 7.91
C HIS A 89 5.62 -10.00 6.59
N ARG A 90 4.42 -9.62 6.13
CA ARG A 90 3.88 -10.09 4.84
C ARG A 90 4.67 -9.51 3.67
N ILE A 91 5.08 -8.25 3.75
CA ILE A 91 5.91 -7.59 2.74
C ILE A 91 7.27 -8.29 2.66
N SER A 92 7.93 -8.53 3.80
CA SER A 92 9.21 -9.25 3.82
C SER A 92 9.11 -10.65 3.18
N LYS A 93 8.04 -11.41 3.44
CA LYS A 93 7.82 -12.70 2.77
C LYS A 93 7.60 -12.57 1.26
N LEU A 94 6.95 -11.50 0.81
CA LEU A 94 6.76 -11.25 -0.62
C LEU A 94 8.10 -10.89 -1.28
N ASP A 95 8.95 -10.11 -0.62
CA ASP A 95 10.28 -9.75 -1.11
C ASP A 95 11.17 -10.99 -1.25
N ASP A 96 11.19 -11.87 -0.24
CA ASP A 96 11.90 -13.15 -0.32
C ASP A 96 11.38 -14.03 -1.46
N GLY A 97 10.05 -14.10 -1.62
CA GLY A 97 9.40 -14.82 -2.70
C GLY A 97 9.79 -14.28 -4.08
N ASN A 98 9.79 -12.96 -4.24
CA ASN A 98 10.19 -12.27 -5.46
C ASN A 98 11.68 -12.47 -5.79
N ALA A 99 12.55 -12.44 -4.78
CA ALA A 99 13.97 -12.75 -4.97
C ALA A 99 14.17 -14.21 -5.44
N GLY A 100 13.37 -15.13 -4.92
CA GLY A 100 13.36 -16.54 -5.35
C GLY A 100 12.90 -16.72 -6.80
N THR A 101 11.83 -16.02 -7.21
CA THR A 101 11.33 -16.09 -8.59
C THR A 101 12.31 -15.47 -9.58
N LEU A 102 12.94 -14.33 -9.26
CA LEU A 102 14.01 -13.73 -10.06
C LEU A 102 15.16 -14.69 -10.32
N LYS A 103 15.70 -15.34 -9.27
CA LYS A 103 16.78 -16.34 -9.42
C LYS A 103 16.38 -17.51 -10.31
N ARG A 104 15.10 -17.92 -10.27
CA ARG A 104 14.58 -18.99 -11.12
C ARG A 104 14.45 -18.54 -12.57
N LEU A 105 14.03 -17.29 -12.82
CA LEU A 105 13.99 -16.70 -14.16
C LEU A 105 15.39 -16.58 -14.76
N GLU A 106 16.38 -16.08 -14.01
CA GLU A 106 17.78 -16.00 -14.47
C GLU A 106 18.35 -17.37 -14.82
N ARG A 107 17.98 -18.42 -14.07
CA ARG A 107 18.36 -19.80 -14.39
C ARG A 107 17.71 -20.27 -15.68
N MET A 108 16.41 -20.00 -15.86
CA MET A 108 15.69 -20.35 -17.09
C MET A 108 16.28 -19.64 -18.30
N GLU A 109 16.60 -18.35 -18.18
CA GLU A 109 17.23 -17.57 -19.25
C GLU A 109 18.57 -18.17 -19.68
N ARG A 110 19.42 -18.56 -18.72
CA ARG A 110 20.70 -19.23 -19.03
C ARG A 110 20.52 -20.56 -19.75
N ILE A 111 19.53 -21.35 -19.31
CA ILE A 111 19.20 -22.63 -19.96
C ILE A 111 18.74 -22.38 -21.40
N LEU A 112 17.86 -21.40 -21.63
CA LEU A 112 17.38 -21.06 -22.97
C LEU A 112 18.52 -20.59 -23.88
N LYS A 113 19.43 -19.75 -23.39
CA LYS A 113 20.62 -19.33 -24.15
C LYS A 113 21.49 -20.52 -24.54
N THR A 114 21.66 -21.48 -23.62
CA THR A 114 22.46 -22.69 -23.88
C THR A 114 21.79 -23.58 -24.92
N ILE A 115 20.46 -23.78 -24.83
CA ILE A 115 19.71 -24.56 -25.82
C ILE A 115 19.78 -23.91 -27.19
N ALA A 116 19.64 -22.58 -27.27
CA ALA A 116 19.73 -21.85 -28.53
C ALA A 116 21.11 -22.05 -29.19
N ALA A 117 22.20 -21.91 -28.43
CA ALA A 117 23.56 -22.15 -28.94
C ALA A 117 23.75 -23.60 -29.40
N ASN A 118 23.31 -24.58 -28.60
CA ASN A 118 23.42 -25.99 -28.97
C ASN A 118 22.62 -26.32 -30.24
N ASN A 119 21.47 -25.69 -30.45
CA ASN A 119 20.69 -25.90 -31.68
C ASN A 119 21.41 -25.33 -32.91
N GLU A 120 22.01 -24.14 -32.79
CA GLU A 120 22.82 -23.54 -33.86
C GLU A 120 24.03 -24.44 -34.21
N ASP A 121 24.73 -24.96 -33.19
CA ASP A 121 25.84 -25.90 -33.39
C ASP A 121 25.39 -27.21 -34.06
N LEU A 122 24.22 -27.75 -33.67
CA LEU A 122 23.66 -28.95 -34.26
C LEU A 122 23.22 -28.75 -35.71
N GLU A 123 22.64 -27.59 -36.04
CA GLU A 123 22.28 -27.22 -37.41
C GLU A 123 23.54 -27.12 -38.28
N ALA A 124 24.57 -26.44 -37.79
CA ALA A 124 25.86 -26.34 -38.48
C ALA A 124 26.50 -27.73 -38.69
N GLN A 125 26.42 -28.61 -37.69
CA GLN A 125 26.93 -29.97 -37.79
C GLN A 125 26.14 -30.82 -38.79
N SER A 126 24.80 -30.70 -38.80
CA SER A 126 23.95 -31.43 -39.74
C SER A 126 24.24 -31.03 -41.18
N CYS A 127 24.42 -29.73 -41.45
CA CYS A 127 24.70 -29.22 -42.78
C CYS A 127 26.17 -29.38 -43.22
N SER A 128 27.06 -29.85 -42.35
CA SER A 128 28.50 -29.97 -42.67
C SER A 128 28.80 -30.89 -43.86
N ASN A 129 27.93 -31.85 -44.13
CA ASN A 129 28.07 -32.79 -45.25
C ASN A 129 27.06 -32.55 -46.37
N ASP A 130 26.19 -31.56 -46.22
CA ASP A 130 25.17 -31.24 -47.21
C ASP A 130 25.79 -30.36 -48.30
N LEU A 131 25.74 -30.83 -49.55
CA LEU A 131 26.13 -30.05 -50.72
C LEU A 131 24.91 -29.35 -51.31
N CYS A 132 24.85 -28.02 -51.20
CA CYS A 132 23.81 -27.23 -51.85
C CYS A 132 24.19 -26.93 -53.30
N ILE A 133 23.42 -27.45 -54.26
CA ILE A 133 23.56 -27.15 -55.69
C ILE A 133 22.43 -26.18 -56.08
N THR A 134 22.79 -24.95 -56.45
CA THR A 134 21.84 -23.92 -56.88
C THR A 134 21.90 -23.71 -58.40
N GLY A 135 20.82 -23.18 -59.00
CA GLY A 135 20.78 -22.85 -60.42
C GLY A 135 20.42 -24.01 -61.37
N LEU A 136 19.82 -25.08 -60.86
CA LEU A 136 19.29 -26.16 -61.71
C LEU A 136 18.02 -25.73 -62.42
N ALA A 137 17.92 -26.02 -63.72
CA ALA A 137 16.69 -25.84 -64.47
C ALA A 137 15.65 -26.89 -64.03
N GLU A 138 14.46 -26.45 -63.64
CA GLU A 138 13.37 -27.34 -63.26
C GLU A 138 12.95 -28.20 -64.46
N THR A 139 13.10 -29.52 -64.33
CA THR A 139 12.62 -30.48 -65.34
C THR A 139 11.41 -31.23 -64.79
N THR A 140 10.47 -31.60 -65.67
CA THR A 140 9.22 -32.28 -65.29
C THR A 140 9.40 -33.74 -64.86
N ASN A 141 10.63 -34.27 -64.91
CA ASN A 141 10.94 -35.66 -64.60
C ASN A 141 11.91 -35.72 -63.41
N THR A 142 11.35 -35.62 -62.20
CA THR A 142 12.07 -35.62 -60.91
C THR A 142 12.61 -37.00 -60.50
N GLY A 143 12.43 -38.02 -61.33
CA GLY A 143 12.57 -39.43 -60.95
C GLY A 143 13.98 -39.96 -60.68
N SER A 144 15.05 -39.17 -60.88
CA SER A 144 16.39 -39.62 -60.46
C SER A 144 17.37 -38.47 -60.30
N MET A 145 17.28 -37.78 -59.16
CA MET A 145 18.35 -36.89 -58.69
C MET A 145 19.68 -37.63 -58.57
N ASP A 146 19.66 -38.93 -58.25
CA ASP A 146 20.86 -39.77 -58.17
C ASP A 146 21.59 -39.86 -59.51
N LEU A 147 20.89 -40.16 -60.62
CA LEU A 147 21.49 -40.18 -61.96
C LEU A 147 22.02 -38.81 -62.38
N PHE A 148 21.34 -37.74 -61.96
CA PHE A 148 21.80 -36.38 -62.23
C PHE A 148 23.12 -36.08 -61.50
N VAL A 149 23.20 -36.41 -60.21
CA VAL A 149 24.41 -36.23 -59.39
C VAL A 149 25.57 -37.08 -59.94
N GLU A 150 25.34 -38.35 -60.29
CA GLU A 150 26.38 -39.21 -60.91
C GLU A 150 26.92 -38.62 -62.22
N LYS A 151 26.03 -38.11 -63.08
CA LYS A 151 26.44 -37.48 -64.34
C LYS A 151 27.22 -36.19 -64.11
N LEU A 152 26.77 -35.35 -63.17
CA LEU A 152 27.44 -34.10 -62.79
C LEU A 152 28.86 -34.37 -62.25
N ILE A 153 29.01 -35.35 -61.36
CA ILE A 153 30.31 -35.76 -60.82
C ILE A 153 31.23 -36.23 -61.95
N THR A 154 30.72 -37.06 -62.85
CA THR A 154 31.52 -37.60 -63.97
C THR A 154 31.96 -36.50 -64.94
N GLU A 155 31.10 -35.53 -65.25
CA GLU A 155 31.41 -34.43 -66.17
C GLU A 155 32.39 -33.41 -65.57
N LEU A 156 32.24 -33.06 -64.29
CA LEU A 156 33.07 -32.05 -63.61
C LEU A 156 34.39 -32.64 -63.10
N PHE A 157 34.34 -33.77 -62.39
CA PHE A 157 35.50 -34.34 -61.71
C PHE A 157 36.20 -35.45 -62.51
N GLY A 158 35.54 -36.04 -63.52
CA GLY A 158 36.17 -37.03 -64.40
C GLY A 158 37.34 -36.49 -65.23
N LYS A 159 37.45 -35.16 -65.37
CA LYS A 159 38.64 -34.49 -65.93
C LYS A 159 39.74 -34.30 -64.90
N LEU A 160 39.39 -33.98 -63.65
CA LEU A 160 40.34 -33.70 -62.56
C LEU A 160 41.17 -34.93 -62.13
N VAL A 161 40.61 -36.13 -62.25
CA VAL A 161 41.35 -37.39 -61.97
C VAL A 161 42.34 -37.73 -63.08
N LYS A 162 42.00 -37.43 -64.34
CA LYS A 162 42.88 -37.74 -65.49
C LYS A 162 44.12 -36.84 -65.57
N ASP A 163 44.03 -35.61 -65.09
CA ASP A 163 45.18 -34.70 -65.06
C ASP A 163 46.17 -35.03 -63.94
N ARG A 164 45.75 -35.70 -62.87
CA ARG A 164 46.62 -36.05 -61.73
C ARG A 164 47.55 -37.25 -62.01
N ASP A 165 47.12 -38.17 -62.86
CA ASP A 165 47.93 -39.31 -63.30
C ASP A 165 48.88 -38.97 -64.47
N GLY A 166 48.81 -37.73 -65.00
CA GLY A 166 49.62 -37.26 -66.13
C GLY A 166 50.99 -36.68 -65.77
N ASP A 167 51.26 -36.33 -64.51
CA ASP A 167 52.46 -35.57 -64.10
C ASP A 167 53.58 -36.42 -63.47
N THR A 168 53.47 -37.76 -63.47
CA THR A 168 54.54 -38.65 -62.93
C THR A 168 55.58 -39.08 -63.96
N ALA A 169 55.77 -38.30 -65.02
CA ALA A 169 56.79 -38.57 -66.04
C ALA A 169 57.69 -37.36 -66.25
N LEU A 170 58.62 -37.13 -65.32
CA LEU A 170 59.93 -36.50 -65.56
C LEU A 170 60.93 -36.96 -64.49
#